data_AF-A0A2V5TAS5-F1
#
_entry.id   AF-A0A2V5TAS5-F1
#
_cell.length_a   1.000
_cell.length_b   1.000
_cell.length_c   1.000
_cell.angle_alpha   90.00
_cell.angle_beta   90.00
_cell.angle_gamma   90.00
#
_symmetry.space_group_name_H-M   'P 1'
#
loop_
_entity.id
_entity.type
_entity.pdbx_description
1 polymer ?
#
loop_
_entity_poly.entity_id
_entity_poly.type
_entity_poly.pdbx_seq_one_letter_code
_entity_poly.pdbx_strand_id
1 'polypeptide(L)'
;MWRAYFASPSQRGVKPFIWSGSQAPDAPSPGITPGNEDTYNPTNSSTRVFDSAFLKLDSDKALEVAQKHGGDKILQKNPDNPIVYVLNWDGVTNELIWRVIYGDSPEDAKLRVAVNASNGEFLRVEK
;
A
#
# COMPACT_ATOMS: atom_id res chain seq x y z
N MET A 1 8.49 4.69 -7.27
CA MET A 1 8.90 3.29 -7.08
C MET A 1 7.76 2.55 -6.42
N TRP A 2 7.58 1.26 -6.69
CA TRP A 2 6.67 0.43 -5.90
C TRP A 2 7.41 -0.80 -5.37
N ARG A 3 6.90 -1.36 -4.27
CA ARG A 3 7.42 -2.56 -3.63
C ARG A 3 6.26 -3.52 -3.35
N ALA A 4 6.41 -4.78 -3.75
CA ALA A 4 5.48 -5.86 -3.42
C ALA A 4 6.21 -7.01 -2.76
N TYR A 5 5.49 -7.80 -1.97
CA TYR A 5 5.98 -9.01 -1.34
C TYR A 5 5.13 -10.19 -1.82
N PHE A 6 5.78 -11.24 -2.29
CA PHE A 6 5.12 -12.50 -2.62
C PHE A 6 5.55 -13.55 -1.61
N ALA A 7 4.60 -14.22 -0.98
CA ALA A 7 4.89 -15.29 -0.03
C ALA A 7 4.26 -16.61 -0.47
N SER A 8 4.93 -17.69 -0.08
CA SER A 8 4.50 -19.06 -0.28
C SER A 8 4.45 -19.77 1.07
N PRO A 9 3.25 -19.99 1.65
CA PRO A 9 3.12 -20.73 2.89
C PRO A 9 3.67 -22.16 2.80
N SER A 10 3.55 -22.80 1.63
CA SER A 10 4.06 -24.17 1.39
C SER A 10 5.59 -24.22 1.35
N GLN A 11 6.24 -23.19 0.80
CA GLN A 11 7.70 -23.08 0.75
C GLN A 11 8.29 -22.36 1.98
N ARG A 12 7.43 -21.79 2.84
CA ARG A 12 7.82 -20.98 4.01
C ARG A 12 8.69 -19.77 3.66
N GLY A 13 8.56 -19.25 2.44
CA GLY A 13 9.36 -18.13 1.94
C GLY A 13 8.51 -16.90 1.64
N VAL A 14 9.08 -15.72 1.82
CA VAL A 14 8.57 -14.45 1.31
C VAL A 14 9.68 -13.68 0.62
N LYS A 15 9.37 -13.11 -0.55
CA LYS A 15 10.35 -12.39 -1.36
C LYS A 15 9.83 -11.02 -1.77
N PRO A 16 10.57 -9.93 -1.47
CA PRO A 16 10.25 -8.60 -1.96
C PRO A 16 10.69 -8.43 -3.41
N PHE A 17 9.91 -7.65 -4.15
CA PHE A 17 10.24 -7.16 -5.48
C PHE A 17 10.05 -5.65 -5.49
N ILE A 18 11.03 -4.94 -6.03
CA ILE A 18 11.01 -3.49 -6.20
C ILE A 18 10.92 -3.20 -7.68
N TRP A 19 10.11 -2.22 -8.04
CA TRP A 19 10.10 -1.68 -9.39
C TRP A 19 10.44 -0.19 -9.40
N SER A 20 11.31 0.17 -10.34
CA SER A 20 11.64 1.55 -10.67
C SER A 20 11.24 1.86 -12.11
N GLY A 21 10.54 2.98 -12.29
CA GLY A 21 10.29 3.57 -13.61
C GLY A 21 11.17 4.80 -13.88
N SER A 22 12.03 5.19 -12.95
CA SER A 22 12.87 6.38 -13.08
C SER A 22 14.07 6.10 -13.98
N GLN A 23 14.40 7.05 -14.86
CA GLN A 23 15.63 7.04 -15.66
C GLN A 23 16.66 8.06 -15.15
N ALA A 24 16.46 8.62 -13.95
CA ALA A 24 17.39 9.58 -13.37
C ALA A 24 18.76 8.92 -13.10
N PRO A 25 19.89 9.63 -13.25
CA PRO A 25 21.24 9.08 -13.08
C PRO A 25 21.47 8.38 -11.73
N ASP A 26 20.83 8.87 -10.67
CA ASP A 26 20.98 8.36 -9.29
C ASP A 26 19.81 7.46 -8.85
N ALA A 27 18.91 7.09 -9.77
CA ALA A 27 17.77 6.22 -9.44
C ALA A 27 18.12 4.73 -9.54
N PRO A 28 17.41 3.84 -8.82
CA PRO A 28 17.53 2.41 -9.01
C PRO A 28 17.24 2.02 -10.46
N SER A 29 17.97 1.00 -10.95
CA SER A 29 17.84 0.47 -12.30
C SER A 29 16.37 0.30 -12.71
N PRO A 30 15.97 0.80 -13.90
CA PRO A 30 14.61 0.62 -14.40
C PRO A 30 14.20 -0.86 -14.45
N GLY A 31 12.94 -1.13 -14.18
CA GLY A 31 12.37 -2.48 -14.19
C GLY A 31 12.26 -3.11 -12.81
N ILE A 32 12.17 -4.45 -12.79
CA ILE A 32 11.93 -5.23 -11.57
C ILE A 32 13.26 -5.74 -11.01
N THR A 33 13.52 -5.45 -9.74
CA THR A 33 14.66 -5.97 -8.98
C THR A 33 14.17 -6.88 -7.86
N PRO A 34 14.53 -8.17 -7.86
CA PRO A 34 14.24 -9.07 -6.75
C PRO A 34 15.12 -8.75 -5.54
N GLY A 35 14.55 -8.75 -4.34
CA GLY A 35 15.32 -8.66 -3.10
C GLY A 35 15.64 -10.03 -2.48
N ASN A 36 16.26 -9.99 -1.30
CA ASN A 36 16.58 -11.19 -0.53
C ASN A 36 15.30 -11.86 -0.01
N GLU A 37 15.28 -13.19 -0.07
CA GLU A 37 14.20 -13.99 0.52
C GLU A 37 14.28 -13.97 2.05
N ASP A 38 13.11 -13.95 2.69
CA ASP A 38 12.92 -14.03 4.14
C ASP A 38 11.94 -15.18 4.45
N THR A 39 11.80 -15.52 5.73
CA THR A 39 10.92 -16.60 6.18
C THR A 39 9.48 -16.11 6.30
N TYR A 40 8.55 -16.83 5.67
CA TYR A 40 7.12 -16.55 5.83
C TYR A 40 6.64 -16.93 7.22
N ASN A 41 5.96 -15.99 7.90
CA ASN A 41 5.25 -16.24 9.14
C ASN A 41 3.81 -15.66 9.06
N PRO A 42 2.75 -16.49 9.15
CA PRO A 42 1.36 -16.00 9.06
C PRO A 42 0.96 -15.11 10.24
N THR A 43 1.62 -15.22 11.40
CA THR A 43 1.30 -14.40 12.58
C THR A 43 2.01 -13.05 12.56
N ASN A 44 3.09 -12.92 11.78
CA ASN A 44 3.80 -11.65 11.58
C ASN A 44 3.11 -10.82 10.49
N SER A 45 2.60 -9.65 10.85
CA SER A 45 1.92 -8.74 9.92
C SER A 45 2.79 -8.28 8.75
N SER A 46 4.12 -8.23 8.92
CA SER A 46 5.07 -7.81 7.88
C SER A 46 5.27 -8.84 6.77
N THR A 47 5.04 -10.12 7.08
CA THR A 47 5.19 -11.24 6.13
C THR A 47 3.86 -11.86 5.75
N ARG A 48 2.76 -11.41 6.38
CA ARG A 48 1.41 -11.87 6.07
C ARG A 48 1.01 -11.37 4.69
N VAL A 49 0.53 -12.32 3.88
CA VAL A 49 0.02 -12.04 2.53
C VAL A 49 -1.51 -12.10 2.51
N PHE A 50 -2.08 -11.64 1.40
CA PHE A 50 -3.50 -11.78 1.08
C PHE A 50 -3.64 -12.59 -0.21
N ASP A 51 -4.80 -13.22 -0.40
CA ASP A 51 -5.15 -13.80 -1.70
C ASP A 51 -5.53 -12.67 -2.67
N SER A 52 -4.84 -12.62 -3.81
CA SER A 52 -5.09 -11.66 -4.89
C SER A 52 -6.56 -11.59 -5.33
N ALA A 53 -7.35 -12.65 -5.13
CA ALA A 53 -8.77 -12.66 -5.42
C ALA A 53 -9.57 -11.62 -4.60
N PHE A 54 -9.09 -11.20 -3.43
CA PHE A 54 -9.72 -10.15 -2.61
C PHE A 54 -9.45 -8.74 -3.14
N LEU A 55 -8.45 -8.53 -3.99
CA LEU A 55 -8.18 -7.23 -4.58
C LEU A 55 -9.14 -6.98 -5.76
N LYS A 56 -10.17 -6.18 -5.54
CA LYS A 56 -11.17 -5.81 -6.56
C LYS A 56 -11.10 -4.34 -6.95
N LEU A 57 -10.56 -3.51 -6.06
CA LEU A 57 -10.46 -2.08 -6.20
C LEU A 57 -8.99 -1.66 -6.20
N ASP A 58 -8.58 -0.91 -7.22
CA ASP A 58 -7.21 -0.42 -7.37
C ASP A 58 -7.02 0.93 -6.62
N SER A 59 -5.76 1.35 -6.52
CA SER A 59 -5.28 2.53 -5.80
C SER A 59 -5.88 3.86 -6.29
N ASP A 60 -6.23 3.98 -7.58
CA ASP A 60 -6.88 5.16 -8.15
C ASP A 60 -8.30 5.36 -7.58
N LYS A 61 -9.08 4.28 -7.47
CA LYS A 61 -10.40 4.30 -6.84
C LYS A 61 -10.32 4.45 -5.32
N ALA A 62 -9.29 3.90 -4.69
CA ALA A 62 -9.04 4.17 -3.28
C ALA A 62 -8.75 5.66 -3.04
N LEU A 63 -8.01 6.32 -3.95
CA LEU A 63 -7.78 7.76 -3.92
C LEU A 63 -9.09 8.55 -4.05
N GLU A 64 -9.96 8.20 -5.00
CA GLU A 64 -11.26 8.87 -5.16
C GLU A 64 -12.10 8.85 -3.86
N VAL A 65 -12.12 7.72 -3.16
CA VAL A 65 -12.77 7.60 -1.85
C VAL A 65 -12.05 8.50 -0.85
N ALA A 66 -10.73 8.40 -0.73
CA ALA A 66 -9.96 9.19 0.23
C ALA A 66 -10.10 10.71 0.01
N GLN A 67 -10.21 11.17 -1.23
CA GLN A 67 -10.47 12.56 -1.59
C GLN A 67 -11.79 13.06 -0.99
N LYS A 68 -12.86 12.27 -1.10
CA LYS A 68 -14.19 12.60 -0.51
C LYS A 68 -14.16 12.67 1.01
N HIS A 69 -13.18 12.03 1.65
CA HIS A 69 -13.02 11.99 3.10
C HIS A 69 -11.90 12.90 3.62
N GLY A 70 -11.63 14.00 2.91
CA GLY A 70 -10.79 15.11 3.36
C GLY A 70 -9.43 15.21 2.67
N GLY A 71 -9.09 14.25 1.80
CA GLY A 71 -7.86 14.30 0.99
C GLY A 71 -7.84 15.46 0.00
N ASP A 72 -9.00 15.85 -0.51
CA ASP A 72 -9.18 16.99 -1.40
C ASP A 72 -8.68 18.30 -0.76
N LYS A 73 -9.02 18.52 0.51
CA LYS A 73 -8.60 19.69 1.28
C LYS A 73 -7.10 19.75 1.51
N ILE A 74 -6.43 18.59 1.58
CA ILE A 74 -4.96 18.54 1.70
C ILE A 74 -4.32 18.99 0.39
N LEU A 75 -4.77 18.45 -0.74
CA LEU A 75 -4.22 18.80 -2.05
C LEU A 75 -4.58 20.23 -2.49
N GLN A 76 -5.75 20.75 -2.10
CA GLN A 76 -6.09 22.16 -2.35
C GLN A 76 -5.13 23.12 -1.63
N LYS A 77 -4.67 22.77 -0.41
CA LYS A 77 -3.71 23.58 0.35
C LYS A 77 -2.27 23.40 -0.13
N ASN A 78 -1.92 22.18 -0.53
CA ASN A 78 -0.60 21.84 -1.04
C ASN A 78 -0.74 20.80 -2.16
N PRO A 79 -0.82 21.21 -3.43
CA PRO A 79 -0.99 20.29 -4.56
C PRO A 79 0.16 19.28 -4.70
N ASP A 80 1.37 19.66 -4.26
CA ASP A 80 2.56 18.81 -4.32
C ASP A 80 2.69 17.89 -3.10
N ASN A 81 1.65 17.81 -2.24
CA ASN A 81 1.68 16.92 -1.09
C ASN A 81 1.82 15.46 -1.57
N PRO A 82 2.84 14.71 -1.12
CA PRO A 82 3.01 13.32 -1.50
C PRO A 82 1.81 12.47 -1.11
N ILE A 83 1.51 11.45 -1.92
CA ILE A 83 0.50 10.44 -1.63
C ILE A 83 1.17 9.07 -1.69
N VAL A 84 1.12 8.36 -0.57
CA VAL A 84 1.63 7.00 -0.44
C VAL A 84 0.47 6.03 -0.32
N TYR A 85 0.57 4.90 -1.01
CA TYR A 85 -0.42 3.83 -1.00
C TYR A 85 0.18 2.59 -0.36
N VAL A 86 -0.54 2.02 0.61
CA VAL A 86 -0.18 0.73 1.22
C VAL A 86 -1.38 -0.19 1.12
N LEU A 87 -1.17 -1.39 0.60
CA LEU A 87 -2.16 -2.46 0.55
C LEU A 87 -1.71 -3.59 1.46
N ASN A 88 -2.53 -3.94 2.45
CA ASN A 88 -2.22 -5.04 3.35
C ASN A 88 -3.49 -5.68 3.94
N TRP A 89 -3.35 -6.94 4.34
CA TRP A 89 -4.40 -7.64 5.08
C TRP A 89 -4.44 -7.15 6.52
N ASP A 90 -5.62 -6.76 6.99
CA ASP A 90 -5.86 -6.47 8.39
C ASP A 90 -6.29 -7.74 9.13
N GLY A 91 -5.47 -8.17 10.08
CA GLY A 91 -5.73 -9.39 10.83
C GLY A 91 -6.86 -9.29 11.86
N VAL A 92 -7.27 -8.06 12.22
CA VAL A 92 -8.30 -7.83 13.24
C VAL A 92 -9.67 -7.81 12.59
N THR A 93 -9.83 -7.06 11.50
CA THR A 93 -11.11 -6.99 10.78
C THR A 93 -11.26 -8.05 9.69
N ASN A 94 -10.17 -8.75 9.34
CA ASN A 94 -10.11 -9.77 8.29
C ASN A 94 -10.48 -9.19 6.91
N GLU A 95 -9.94 -8.01 6.62
CA GLU A 95 -10.20 -7.25 5.40
C GLU A 95 -8.90 -6.91 4.67
N LEU A 96 -8.96 -6.83 3.35
CA LEU A 96 -7.90 -6.24 2.55
C LEU A 96 -8.10 -4.72 2.48
N ILE A 97 -7.13 -3.95 2.97
CA ILE A 97 -7.28 -2.51 3.15
C ILE A 97 -6.26 -1.76 2.29
N TRP A 98 -6.75 -0.84 1.46
CA TRP A 98 -5.95 0.27 0.94
C TRP A 98 -5.86 1.37 1.99
N ARG A 99 -4.63 1.75 2.33
CA ARG A 99 -4.32 2.94 3.10
C ARG A 99 -3.79 4.01 2.16
N VAL A 100 -4.56 5.08 2.00
CA VAL A 100 -4.18 6.27 1.25
C VAL A 100 -3.64 7.28 2.25
N ILE A 101 -2.34 7.57 2.14
CA ILE A 101 -1.58 8.36 3.11
C ILE A 101 -1.15 9.66 2.44
N TYR A 102 -1.59 10.79 3.00
CA TYR A 102 -1.23 12.12 2.52
C TYR A 102 0.00 12.64 3.29
N GLY A 103 1.19 12.30 2.80
CA GLY A 103 2.50 12.60 3.38
C GLY A 103 3.56 11.65 2.82
N ASP A 104 4.83 11.87 3.16
CA ASP A 104 5.94 11.01 2.73
C ASP A 104 5.95 9.64 3.41
N SER A 105 5.39 9.56 4.62
CA SER A 105 5.30 8.33 5.41
C SER A 105 4.03 8.33 6.29
N PRO A 106 3.67 7.18 6.89
CA PRO A 106 2.57 7.11 7.86
C PRO A 106 2.76 8.03 9.07
N GLU A 107 4.00 8.25 9.51
CA GLU A 107 4.35 9.04 10.71
C GLU A 107 4.17 10.54 10.49
N ASP A 108 4.45 11.01 9.27
CA ASP A 108 4.40 12.43 8.90
C ASP A 108 3.08 12.79 8.19
N ALA A 109 2.15 11.84 8.12
CA ALA A 109 0.92 11.94 7.35
C ALA A 109 -0.02 13.01 7.94
N LYS A 110 -0.48 13.93 7.08
CA LYS A 110 -1.54 14.89 7.43
C LYS A 110 -2.92 14.24 7.50
N LEU A 111 -3.09 13.14 6.75
CA LEU A 111 -4.32 12.35 6.71
C LEU A 111 -3.99 10.93 6.27
N ARG A 112 -4.63 9.95 6.89
CA ARG A 112 -4.59 8.54 6.48
C ARG A 112 -6.02 8.03 6.36
N VAL A 113 -6.39 7.54 5.19
CA VAL A 113 -7.73 6.99 4.93
C VAL A 113 -7.63 5.51 4.62
N ALA A 114 -8.37 4.70 5.36
CA ALA A 114 -8.54 3.27 5.11
C ALA A 114 -9.77 3.03 4.23
N VAL A 115 -9.58 2.30 3.14
CA VAL A 115 -10.60 1.92 2.15
C VAL A 115 -10.55 0.41 1.96
N ASN A 116 -11.70 -0.25 1.96
CA ASN A 116 -11.78 -1.68 1.72
C ASN A 116 -11.49 -1.98 0.24
N ALA A 117 -10.45 -2.78 -0.03
CA ALA A 117 -9.97 -3.07 -1.37
C ALA A 117 -10.83 -4.11 -2.11
N SER A 118 -11.78 -4.75 -1.43
CA SER A 118 -12.67 -5.77 -2.00
C SER A 118 -14.00 -5.18 -2.48
N ASN A 119 -14.45 -4.05 -1.93
CA ASN A 119 -15.74 -3.44 -2.28
C ASN A 119 -15.71 -1.91 -2.46
N GLY A 120 -14.62 -1.22 -2.11
CA GLY A 120 -14.49 0.23 -2.22
C GLY A 120 -15.10 1.04 -1.09
N GLU A 121 -15.55 0.39 -0.02
CA GLU A 121 -16.15 1.05 1.13
C GLU A 121 -15.12 1.88 1.89
N PHE A 122 -15.50 3.10 2.26
CA PHE A 122 -14.74 3.89 3.22
C PHE A 122 -14.83 3.21 4.59
N LEU A 123 -13.68 2.88 5.18
CA LEU A 123 -13.66 2.26 6.50
C LEU A 123 -13.55 3.30 7.61
N ARG A 124 -12.51 4.15 7.52
CA ARG A 124 -12.19 5.15 8.57
C ARG A 124 -11.07 6.08 8.16
N VAL A 125 -10.94 7.17 8.90
CA VAL A 125 -9.69 7.94 9.00
C VAL A 125 -8.85 7.35 10.14
N GLU A 126 -7.59 7.05 9.86
CA GLU A 126 -6.63 6.51 10.84
C GLU A 126 -5.83 7.65 11.50
N LYS A 127 -5.61 7.54 12.81
CA LYS A 127 -4.82 8.50 13.60
C LYS A 127 -3.36 8.17 13.55
#